data_AF-A0A4Q6GZU0-F1
#
_entry.id   AF-A0A4Q6GZU0-F1
#
_cell.length_a   1.000
_cell.length_b   1.000
_cell.length_c   1.000
_cell.angle_alpha   90.00
_cell.angle_beta   90.00
_cell.angle_gamma   90.00
#
_symmetry.space_group_name_H-M   'P 1'
#
loop_
_entity.id
_entity.type
_entity.pdbx_description
1 polymer ?
#
loop_
_entity_poly.entity_id
_entity_poly.type
_entity_poly.pdbx_seq_one_letter_code
_entity_poly.pdbx_strand_id
1 'polypeptide(L)'
;AGRDPATLSSVFASTHGDLAITDYMCETLAHEPRTISPTRFHNSVHNAAAGYWTIGAGAMAPATAISAYDASFAQGLLEALSQLATGTDAVLLVGYDSNASGPLARVSRSLGLLGGALLLVSEPQPGMPRLRVQLEAQRAETTVTDGKLALLAAGNAMLPMLPLFEALATRQATAELIAGPGTTLRMDIGYD
;
A
#
# COMPACT_ATOMS: atom_id res chain seq x y z
N ALA A 1 -2.13 -17.44 -7.68
CA ALA A 1 -0.81 -17.37 -8.33
C ALA A 1 0.15 -18.52 -7.96
N GLY A 2 -0.27 -19.54 -7.20
CA GLY A 2 0.50 -20.79 -7.03
C GLY A 2 1.86 -20.69 -6.33
N ARG A 3 2.20 -19.54 -5.73
CA ARG A 3 3.45 -19.31 -5.00
C ARG A 3 3.23 -19.45 -3.50
N ASP A 4 4.22 -20.01 -2.81
CA ASP A 4 4.22 -20.11 -1.36
C ASP A 4 4.45 -18.72 -0.73
N PRO A 5 3.54 -18.20 0.10
CA PRO A 5 3.72 -16.95 0.82
C PRO A 5 5.03 -16.86 1.62
N ALA A 6 5.52 -17.99 2.13
CA ALA A 6 6.75 -18.04 2.94
C ALA A 6 8.01 -17.65 2.15
N THR A 7 7.97 -17.74 0.82
CA THR A 7 9.13 -17.48 -0.05
C THR A 7 9.12 -16.08 -0.66
N LEU A 8 8.08 -15.28 -0.42
CA LEU A 8 7.90 -13.99 -1.10
C LEU A 8 8.59 -12.86 -0.35
N SER A 9 9.46 -12.13 -1.06
CA SER A 9 9.78 -10.77 -0.64
C SER A 9 8.50 -9.93 -0.64
N SER A 10 8.39 -8.99 0.28
CA SER A 10 7.14 -8.23 0.45
C SER A 10 7.37 -6.74 0.72
N VAL A 11 6.44 -5.93 0.23
CA VAL A 11 6.41 -4.48 0.41
C VAL A 11 5.02 -4.10 0.91
N PHE A 12 4.98 -3.46 2.07
CA PHE A 12 3.76 -3.01 2.75
C PHE A 12 3.71 -1.48 2.69
N ALA A 13 2.80 -0.94 1.87
CA ALA A 13 2.54 0.47 1.72
C ALA A 13 1.33 0.89 2.56
N SER A 14 1.53 1.88 3.43
CA SER A 14 0.44 2.49 4.20
C SER A 14 0.72 3.97 4.39
N THR A 15 -0.29 4.80 4.15
CA THR A 15 -0.20 6.26 4.32
C THR A 15 0.06 6.59 5.78
N HIS A 16 -0.73 6.01 6.70
CA HIS A 16 -0.67 6.37 8.11
C HIS A 16 -0.31 5.22 9.06
N GLY A 17 -0.33 3.96 8.61
CA GLY A 17 -0.26 2.82 9.50
C GLY A 17 -1.52 2.69 10.36
N ASP A 18 -1.38 2.28 11.63
CA ASP A 18 -2.50 2.18 12.56
C ASP A 18 -2.74 3.48 13.32
N LEU A 19 -3.62 4.32 12.77
CA LEU A 19 -4.00 5.59 13.39
C LEU A 19 -4.74 5.41 14.72
N ALA A 20 -5.50 4.34 14.90
CA ALA A 20 -6.25 4.11 16.14
C ALA A 20 -5.31 3.76 17.30
N ILE A 21 -4.25 3.00 17.03
CA ILE A 21 -3.19 2.75 18.01
C ILE A 21 -2.44 4.04 18.31
N THR A 22 -2.13 4.86 17.30
CA THR A 22 -1.45 6.14 17.50
C THR A 22 -2.26 7.09 18.39
N ASP A 23 -3.57 7.17 18.16
CA ASP A 23 -4.51 7.96 18.96
C ASP A 23 -4.52 7.49 20.42
N TYR A 24 -4.66 6.18 20.65
CA TYR A 24 -4.57 5.56 21.97
C TYR A 24 -3.25 5.89 22.68
N MET A 25 -2.12 5.81 21.97
CA MET A 25 -0.80 6.08 22.54
C MET A 25 -0.70 7.53 23.02
N CYS A 26 -1.13 8.48 22.18
CA CYS A 26 -1.14 9.91 22.52
C CYS A 26 -2.05 10.20 23.71
N GLU A 27 -3.28 9.66 23.71
CA GLU A 27 -4.25 9.87 24.80
C GLU A 27 -3.74 9.31 26.13
N THR A 28 -3.18 8.09 26.10
CA THR A 28 -2.62 7.43 27.30
C THR A 28 -1.41 8.20 27.84
N LEU A 29 -0.51 8.66 26.97
CA LEU A 29 0.65 9.46 27.38
C LEU A 29 0.25 10.80 28.01
N ALA A 30 -0.82 11.43 27.51
CA ALA A 30 -1.29 12.71 28.00
C ALA A 30 -1.95 12.63 29.39
N HIS A 31 -2.65 11.53 29.69
CA HIS A 31 -3.47 11.42 30.91
C HIS A 31 -2.89 10.42 31.94
N GLU A 32 -2.42 9.26 31.49
CA GLU A 32 -1.99 8.15 32.35
C GLU A 32 -0.75 7.43 31.79
N PRO A 33 0.41 8.09 31.65
CA PRO A 33 1.55 7.55 30.89
C PRO A 33 2.11 6.21 31.39
N ARG A 34 1.81 5.83 32.63
CA ARG A 34 2.23 4.54 33.23
C ARG A 34 1.35 3.36 32.84
N THR A 35 0.24 3.58 32.12
CA THR A 35 -0.76 2.55 31.78
C THR A 35 -0.71 2.12 30.31
N ILE A 36 0.34 2.51 29.57
CA ILE A 36 0.56 2.05 28.19
C ILE A 36 0.56 0.53 28.14
N SER A 37 -0.31 -0.02 27.30
CA SER A 37 -0.30 -1.44 26.97
C SER A 37 0.96 -1.79 26.16
N PRO A 38 1.78 -2.76 26.63
CA PRO A 38 2.94 -3.23 25.88
C PRO A 38 2.57 -3.78 24.49
N THR A 39 1.44 -4.45 24.37
CA THR A 39 0.92 -4.98 23.10
C THR A 39 0.57 -3.86 22.13
N ARG A 40 -0.12 -2.81 22.59
CA ARG A 40 -0.45 -1.67 21.72
C ARG A 40 0.78 -0.89 21.31
N PHE A 41 1.74 -0.74 22.23
CA PHE A 41 3.03 -0.13 21.90
C PHE A 41 3.79 -0.92 20.83
N HIS A 42 3.88 -2.25 20.96
CA HIS A 42 4.52 -3.07 19.92
C HIS A 42 3.84 -2.94 18.56
N ASN A 43 2.52 -2.74 18.54
CA ASN A 43 1.73 -2.60 17.32
C ASN A 43 1.67 -1.16 16.79
N SER A 44 2.31 -0.19 17.43
CA SER A 44 2.29 1.22 17.00
C SER A 44 3.32 1.53 15.91
N VAL A 45 4.25 0.62 15.63
CA VAL A 45 5.25 0.79 14.58
C VAL A 45 4.62 0.58 13.20
N HIS A 46 5.04 1.36 12.20
CA HIS A 46 4.46 1.32 10.85
C HIS A 46 4.57 -0.08 10.21
N ASN A 47 5.66 -0.79 10.47
CA ASN A 47 5.92 -2.13 9.95
C ASN A 47 5.18 -3.25 10.69
N ALA A 48 4.25 -2.96 11.62
CA ALA A 48 3.54 -3.99 12.38
C ALA A 48 2.80 -4.98 11.46
N ALA A 49 2.13 -4.50 10.41
CA ALA A 49 1.44 -5.37 9.46
C ALA A 49 2.41 -6.31 8.71
N ALA A 50 3.57 -5.77 8.29
CA ALA A 50 4.62 -6.57 7.65
C ALA A 50 5.18 -7.64 8.61
N GLY A 51 5.41 -7.28 9.89
CA GLY A 51 5.87 -8.22 10.91
C GLY A 51 4.86 -9.34 11.21
N TYR A 52 3.57 -9.00 11.31
CA TYR A 52 2.53 -10.01 11.47
C TYR A 52 2.38 -10.92 10.26
N TRP A 53 2.55 -10.38 9.04
CA TRP A 53 2.58 -11.18 7.83
C TRP A 53 3.74 -12.18 7.84
N THR A 54 4.96 -11.74 8.13
CA THR A 54 6.13 -12.64 8.10
C THR A 54 6.03 -13.74 9.15
N ILE A 55 5.55 -13.43 10.36
CA ILE A 55 5.29 -14.43 11.39
C ILE A 55 4.19 -15.39 10.95
N GLY A 56 3.05 -14.88 10.47
CA GLY A 56 1.88 -15.69 10.11
C GLY A 56 2.11 -16.57 8.88
N ALA A 57 2.85 -16.07 7.90
CA ALA A 57 3.21 -16.80 6.68
C ALA A 57 4.47 -17.65 6.83
N GLY A 58 5.22 -17.53 7.94
CA GLY A 58 6.55 -18.15 8.08
C GLY A 58 7.56 -17.60 7.08
N ALA A 59 7.38 -16.36 6.61
CA ALA A 59 8.21 -15.76 5.57
C ALA A 59 9.50 -15.20 6.16
N MET A 60 10.63 -15.75 5.71
CA MET A 60 11.97 -15.30 6.09
C MET A 60 12.61 -14.38 5.04
N ALA A 61 11.92 -14.19 3.90
CA ALA A 61 12.32 -13.23 2.88
C ALA A 61 12.18 -11.78 3.37
N PRO A 62 12.87 -10.81 2.74
CA PRO A 62 12.79 -9.41 3.14
C PRO A 62 11.35 -8.87 3.12
N ALA A 63 11.03 -8.04 4.12
CA ALA A 63 9.77 -7.33 4.20
C ALA A 63 10.03 -5.84 4.45
N THR A 64 9.61 -5.01 3.51
CA THR A 64 9.77 -3.56 3.55
C THR A 64 8.44 -2.90 3.91
N ALA A 65 8.44 -1.88 4.76
CA ALA A 65 7.27 -1.07 5.08
C ALA A 65 7.52 0.39 4.67
N ILE A 66 6.61 0.98 3.88
CA ILE A 66 6.76 2.31 3.28
C ILE A 66 5.54 3.18 3.55
N SER A 67 5.81 4.46 3.85
CA SER A 67 4.84 5.55 3.80
C SER A 67 5.42 6.70 2.98
N ALA A 68 4.62 7.25 2.08
CA ALA A 68 4.92 8.44 1.29
C ALA A 68 3.65 9.29 1.10
N TYR A 69 2.82 9.37 2.14
CA TYR A 69 1.52 10.03 2.11
C TYR A 69 0.63 9.51 0.95
N ASP A 70 0.07 10.38 0.11
CA ASP A 70 -0.74 10.03 -1.06
C ASP A 70 0.03 9.25 -2.14
N ALA A 71 1.37 9.26 -2.09
CA ALA A 71 2.23 8.48 -2.97
C ALA A 71 2.63 7.10 -2.42
N SER A 72 2.13 6.70 -1.23
CA SER A 72 2.59 5.48 -0.55
C SER A 72 2.53 4.23 -1.43
N PHE A 73 1.42 4.03 -2.15
CA PHE A 73 1.27 2.85 -3.02
C PHE A 73 2.19 2.91 -4.25
N ALA A 74 2.32 4.09 -4.88
CA ALA A 74 3.20 4.26 -6.04
C ALA A 74 4.67 4.05 -5.67
N GLN A 75 5.10 4.55 -4.51
CA GLN A 75 6.45 4.32 -3.99
C GLN A 75 6.65 2.85 -3.58
N GLY A 76 5.64 2.19 -3.01
CA GLY A 76 5.68 0.75 -2.77
C GLY A 76 5.81 -0.08 -4.06
N LEU A 77 5.13 0.34 -5.13
CA LEU A 77 5.26 -0.29 -6.45
C LEU A 77 6.67 -0.09 -7.04
N LEU A 78 7.25 1.10 -6.93
CA LEU A 78 8.63 1.36 -7.36
C LEU A 78 9.65 0.53 -6.57
N GLU A 79 9.48 0.40 -5.26
CA GLU A 79 10.31 -0.48 -4.41
C GLU A 79 10.22 -1.93 -4.88
N ALA A 80 8.99 -2.45 -5.06
CA ALA A 80 8.80 -3.83 -5.50
C ALA A 80 9.39 -4.10 -6.89
N LEU A 81 9.21 -3.17 -7.83
CA LEU A 81 9.83 -3.24 -9.16
C LEU A 81 11.36 -3.17 -9.10
N SER A 82 11.92 -2.39 -8.18
CA SER A 82 13.37 -2.31 -7.96
C SER A 82 13.93 -3.62 -7.42
N GLN A 83 13.23 -4.29 -6.52
CA GLN A 83 13.59 -5.64 -6.05
C GLN A 83 13.55 -6.67 -7.18
N LEU A 84 12.54 -6.61 -8.06
CA LEU A 84 12.48 -7.48 -9.25
C LEU A 84 13.63 -7.21 -10.21
N ALA A 85 13.91 -5.94 -10.50
CA ALA A 85 14.98 -5.51 -11.40
C ALA A 85 16.38 -5.89 -10.89
N THR A 86 16.53 -6.11 -9.58
CA THR A 86 17.80 -6.49 -8.93
C THR A 86 17.92 -7.99 -8.63
N GLY A 87 16.96 -8.81 -9.09
CA GLY A 87 17.08 -10.27 -9.10
C GLY A 87 16.11 -11.02 -8.19
N THR A 88 15.09 -10.37 -7.62
CA THR A 88 14.00 -11.07 -6.94
C THR A 88 13.00 -11.62 -7.96
N ASP A 89 12.57 -12.88 -7.83
CA ASP A 89 11.66 -13.50 -8.80
C ASP A 89 10.20 -13.05 -8.66
N ALA A 90 9.79 -12.75 -7.43
CA ALA A 90 8.43 -12.35 -7.10
C ALA A 90 8.38 -11.49 -5.84
N VAL A 91 7.56 -10.45 -5.86
CA VAL A 91 7.35 -9.52 -4.75
C VAL A 91 5.86 -9.35 -4.49
N LEU A 92 5.44 -9.54 -3.25
CA LEU A 92 4.10 -9.20 -2.78
C LEU A 92 4.06 -7.71 -2.41
N LEU A 93 3.31 -6.91 -3.16
CA LEU A 93 2.99 -5.54 -2.80
C LEU A 93 1.62 -5.50 -2.13
N VAL A 94 1.53 -4.91 -0.94
CA VAL A 94 0.30 -4.74 -0.17
C VAL A 94 0.09 -3.25 0.11
N GLY A 95 -1.09 -2.72 -0.23
CA GLY A 95 -1.54 -1.39 0.14
C GLY A 95 -2.66 -1.46 1.17
N TYR A 96 -2.58 -0.69 2.25
CA TYR A 96 -3.65 -0.65 3.26
C TYR A 96 -3.67 0.63 4.08
N ASP A 97 -4.86 1.02 4.54
CA ASP A 97 -5.05 2.01 5.60
C ASP A 97 -6.37 1.75 6.35
N SER A 98 -6.37 2.08 7.64
CA SER A 98 -7.53 1.98 8.52
C SER A 98 -8.18 3.34 8.80
N ASN A 99 -9.35 3.30 9.44
CA ASN A 99 -10.10 4.48 9.81
C ASN A 99 -9.34 5.32 10.85
N ALA A 100 -9.29 6.64 10.65
CA ALA A 100 -8.79 7.58 11.63
C ALA A 100 -9.82 7.80 12.77
N SER A 101 -9.36 7.85 14.01
CA SER A 101 -10.20 8.14 15.19
C SER A 101 -9.65 9.31 16.01
N GLY A 102 -10.46 9.77 16.97
CA GLY A 102 -10.05 10.75 17.95
C GLY A 102 -9.58 12.09 17.37
N PRO A 103 -8.76 12.87 18.11
CA PRO A 103 -8.22 14.13 17.65
C PRO A 103 -7.41 14.04 16.35
N LEU A 104 -6.72 12.91 16.10
CA LEU A 104 -5.90 12.74 14.90
C LEU A 104 -6.71 12.77 13.60
N ALA A 105 -7.97 12.36 13.63
CA ALA A 105 -8.88 12.42 12.47
C ALA A 105 -9.10 13.86 11.94
N ARG A 106 -8.77 14.90 12.72
CA ARG A 106 -8.85 16.31 12.28
C ARG A 106 -7.67 16.72 11.39
N VAL A 107 -6.54 16.02 11.49
CA VAL A 107 -5.28 16.34 10.80
C VAL A 107 -4.98 15.32 9.70
N SER A 108 -5.17 14.03 10.01
CA SER A 108 -4.97 12.91 9.11
C SER A 108 -6.28 12.17 8.91
N ARG A 109 -6.89 12.36 7.74
CA ARG A 109 -8.19 11.74 7.42
C ARG A 109 -7.99 10.39 6.76
N SER A 110 -8.74 9.41 7.24
CA SER A 110 -8.92 8.12 6.58
C SER A 110 -10.25 7.55 7.05
N LEU A 111 -11.11 7.13 6.13
CA LEU A 111 -12.42 6.56 6.42
C LEU A 111 -12.45 5.06 6.10
N GLY A 112 -13.11 4.30 6.97
CA GLY A 112 -13.32 2.86 6.76
C GLY A 112 -12.02 2.04 6.71
N LEU A 113 -12.10 0.84 6.14
CA LEU A 113 -10.96 -0.05 5.93
C LEU A 113 -10.77 -0.25 4.44
N LEU A 114 -9.52 -0.16 3.97
CA LEU A 114 -9.15 -0.48 2.60
C LEU A 114 -7.86 -1.28 2.60
N GLY A 115 -7.86 -2.36 1.83
CA GLY A 115 -6.70 -3.23 1.64
C GLY A 115 -6.72 -3.85 0.25
N GLY A 116 -5.55 -3.94 -0.36
CA GLY A 116 -5.35 -4.56 -1.67
C GLY A 116 -3.94 -5.08 -1.81
N ALA A 117 -3.74 -6.08 -2.66
CA ALA A 117 -2.43 -6.65 -2.90
C ALA A 117 -2.23 -7.06 -4.37
N LEU A 118 -0.99 -6.94 -4.83
CA LEU A 118 -0.52 -7.41 -6.13
C LEU A 118 0.67 -8.35 -5.90
N LEU A 119 0.68 -9.46 -6.63
CA LEU A 119 1.88 -10.30 -6.75
C LEU A 119 2.56 -9.95 -8.06
N LEU A 120 3.72 -9.29 -7.97
CA LEU A 120 4.53 -8.90 -9.11
C LEU A 120 5.57 -10.00 -9.34
N VAL A 121 5.81 -10.36 -10.59
CA VAL A 121 6.76 -11.42 -10.98
C VAL A 121 7.66 -10.92 -12.11
N SER A 122 8.92 -11.34 -12.10
CA SER A 122 9.88 -11.00 -13.16
C SER A 122 9.60 -11.77 -14.46
N GLU A 123 9.14 -13.02 -14.34
CA GLU A 123 8.83 -13.90 -15.46
C GLU A 123 7.32 -13.91 -15.78
N PRO A 124 6.90 -13.44 -16.98
CA PRO A 124 5.51 -13.39 -17.36
C PRO A 124 4.94 -14.80 -17.58
N GLN A 125 3.71 -15.04 -17.10
CA GLN A 125 2.96 -16.26 -17.37
C GLN A 125 1.80 -15.97 -18.32
N PRO A 126 1.39 -16.94 -19.17
CA PRO A 126 0.25 -16.77 -20.05
C PRO A 126 -1.02 -16.33 -19.29
N GLY A 127 -1.69 -15.31 -19.81
CA GLY A 127 -2.92 -14.76 -19.22
C GLY A 127 -2.71 -13.79 -18.05
N MET A 128 -1.47 -13.51 -17.64
CA MET A 128 -1.18 -12.44 -16.68
C MET A 128 -1.07 -11.07 -17.37
N PRO A 129 -1.63 -10.00 -16.79
CA PRO A 129 -1.40 -8.65 -17.30
C PRO A 129 0.07 -8.28 -17.16
N ARG A 130 0.60 -7.60 -18.18
CA ARG A 130 1.98 -7.09 -18.20
C ARG A 130 1.96 -5.62 -17.86
N LEU A 131 2.71 -5.23 -16.84
CA LEU A 131 2.83 -3.84 -16.41
C LEU A 131 4.14 -3.24 -16.95
N ARG A 132 4.05 -2.13 -17.67
CA ARG A 132 5.20 -1.26 -17.94
C ARG A 132 5.01 0.03 -17.17
N VAL A 133 6.02 0.45 -16.43
CA VAL A 133 5.91 1.57 -15.49
C VAL A 133 6.91 2.65 -15.87
N GLN A 134 6.45 3.89 -15.90
CA GLN A 134 7.26 5.08 -16.18
C GLN A 134 6.99 6.15 -15.14
N LEU A 135 8.07 6.77 -14.63
CA LEU A 135 7.98 7.91 -13.75
C LEU A 135 8.07 9.19 -14.59
N GLU A 136 7.03 10.02 -14.53
CA GLU A 136 6.92 11.25 -15.32
C GLU A 136 6.99 12.47 -14.39
N ALA A 137 7.79 13.48 -14.78
CA ALA A 137 7.89 14.77 -14.08
C ALA A 137 6.72 15.70 -14.44
N GLN A 138 5.50 15.18 -14.28
CA GLN A 138 4.25 15.88 -14.46
C GLN A 138 3.37 15.58 -13.25
N ARG A 139 2.55 16.54 -12.85
CA ARG A 139 1.57 16.31 -11.79
C ARG A 139 0.39 15.58 -12.38
N ALA A 140 0.10 14.37 -11.90
CA ALA A 140 -1.18 13.73 -12.15
C ALA A 140 -2.26 14.69 -11.66
N GLU A 141 -3.17 15.09 -12.54
CA GLU A 141 -4.46 15.53 -12.06
C GLU A 141 -5.02 14.37 -11.24
N THR A 142 -5.47 14.63 -10.01
CA THR A 142 -5.98 13.62 -9.08
C THR A 142 -7.08 12.83 -9.78
N THR A 143 -6.73 11.73 -10.45
CA THR A 143 -7.69 10.83 -11.10
C THR A 143 -8.19 9.90 -10.00
N VAL A 144 -8.87 10.49 -9.02
CA VAL A 144 -9.89 9.75 -8.28
C VAL A 144 -10.94 9.43 -9.33
N THR A 145 -10.75 8.28 -9.97
CA THR A 145 -11.66 7.78 -10.99
C THR A 145 -13.07 7.71 -10.40
N ASP A 146 -14.09 8.01 -11.19
CA ASP A 146 -15.49 7.66 -10.89
C ASP A 146 -15.71 6.11 -10.92
N GLY A 147 -14.64 5.34 -10.70
CA GLY A 147 -14.63 3.90 -10.67
C GLY A 147 -15.41 3.37 -9.48
N LYS A 148 -16.01 2.19 -9.64
CA LYS A 148 -16.88 1.61 -8.62
C LYS A 148 -16.12 1.34 -7.33
N LEU A 149 -14.84 0.98 -7.40
CA LEU A 149 -14.01 0.78 -6.23
C LEU A 149 -13.75 2.07 -5.46
N ALA A 150 -13.49 3.18 -6.18
CA ALA A 150 -13.24 4.48 -5.56
C ALA A 150 -14.49 5.01 -4.82
N LEU A 151 -15.69 4.76 -5.35
CA LEU A 151 -16.95 5.09 -4.67
C LEU A 151 -17.15 4.30 -3.37
N LEU A 152 -16.77 3.01 -3.34
CA LEU A 152 -16.93 2.15 -2.16
C LEU A 152 -15.96 2.50 -1.02
N ALA A 153 -14.76 2.98 -1.36
CA ALA A 153 -13.72 3.31 -0.38
C ALA A 153 -13.44 4.82 -0.30
N ALA A 154 -14.43 5.65 -0.65
CA ALA A 154 -14.31 7.09 -0.69
C ALA A 154 -13.81 7.63 0.67
N GLY A 155 -12.71 8.40 0.63
CA GLY A 155 -12.13 9.03 1.81
C GLY A 155 -11.17 8.16 2.63
N ASN A 156 -10.86 6.93 2.21
CA ASN A 156 -9.76 6.16 2.79
C ASN A 156 -8.40 6.72 2.34
N ALA A 157 -7.39 6.71 3.22
CA ALA A 157 -6.07 7.24 2.91
C ALA A 157 -5.26 6.42 1.87
N MET A 158 -5.65 5.17 1.63
CA MET A 158 -5.08 4.30 0.59
C MET A 158 -5.89 4.34 -0.72
N LEU A 159 -6.90 5.22 -0.83
CA LEU A 159 -7.63 5.47 -2.08
C LEU A 159 -6.71 5.66 -3.31
N PRO A 160 -5.53 6.31 -3.21
CA PRO A 160 -4.63 6.48 -4.35
C PRO A 160 -4.15 5.19 -5.02
N MET A 161 -4.30 4.00 -4.41
CA MET A 161 -3.96 2.74 -5.09
C MET A 161 -5.01 2.32 -6.14
N LEU A 162 -6.26 2.74 -5.96
CA LEU A 162 -7.41 2.18 -6.68
C LEU A 162 -7.43 2.38 -8.20
N PRO A 163 -6.87 3.45 -8.80
CA PRO A 163 -6.82 3.56 -10.25
C PRO A 163 -6.18 2.35 -10.92
N LEU A 164 -5.11 1.79 -10.34
CA LEU A 164 -4.49 0.56 -10.86
C LEU A 164 -5.41 -0.66 -10.70
N PHE A 165 -6.04 -0.83 -9.53
CA PHE A 165 -6.96 -1.95 -9.29
C PHE A 165 -8.19 -1.90 -10.18
N GLU A 166 -8.77 -0.72 -10.39
CA GLU A 166 -9.91 -0.51 -11.29
C GLU A 166 -9.49 -0.78 -12.74
N ALA A 167 -8.32 -0.30 -13.17
CA ALA A 167 -7.81 -0.56 -14.51
C ALA A 167 -7.59 -2.07 -14.76
N LEU A 168 -7.01 -2.78 -13.79
CA LEU A 168 -6.85 -4.24 -13.87
C LEU A 168 -8.20 -4.98 -13.89
N ALA A 169 -9.16 -4.58 -13.05
CA ALA A 169 -10.48 -5.20 -12.97
C ALA A 169 -11.32 -4.97 -14.24
N THR A 170 -11.17 -3.81 -14.88
CA THR A 170 -11.93 -3.41 -16.07
C THR A 170 -11.14 -3.60 -17.38
N ARG A 171 -9.95 -4.21 -17.31
CA ARG A 171 -9.03 -4.43 -18.43
C ARG A 171 -8.68 -3.15 -19.21
N GLN A 172 -8.52 -2.03 -18.52
CA GLN A 172 -8.02 -0.79 -19.12
C GLN A 172 -6.53 -0.91 -19.44
N ALA A 173 -6.12 -0.28 -20.53
CA ALA A 173 -4.74 -0.34 -21.04
C ALA A 173 -3.76 0.58 -20.29
N THR A 174 -4.26 1.52 -19.47
CA THR A 174 -3.43 2.47 -18.76
C THR A 174 -3.98 2.76 -17.37
N ALA A 175 -3.09 3.10 -16.44
CA ALA A 175 -3.45 3.67 -15.15
C ALA A 175 -2.37 4.68 -14.73
N GLU A 176 -2.73 5.61 -13.84
CA GLU A 176 -1.82 6.62 -13.31
C GLU A 176 -1.99 6.70 -11.80
N LEU A 177 -0.86 6.79 -11.08
CA LEU A 177 -0.84 7.03 -9.64
C LEU A 177 -0.03 8.28 -9.33
N ILE A 178 -0.39 8.96 -8.24
CA ILE A 178 0.43 10.02 -7.67
C ILE A 178 1.71 9.38 -7.12
N ALA A 179 2.88 9.82 -7.61
CA ALA A 179 4.18 9.29 -7.20
C ALA A 179 4.94 10.21 -6.24
N GLY A 180 4.38 11.36 -5.91
CA GLY A 180 5.00 12.38 -5.08
C GLY A 180 4.79 13.78 -5.65
N PRO A 181 5.39 14.82 -5.05
CA PRO A 181 5.24 16.20 -5.48
C PRO A 181 5.66 16.40 -6.95
N GLY A 182 4.68 16.69 -7.82
CA GLY A 182 4.93 16.96 -9.24
C GLY A 182 5.35 15.74 -10.07
N THR A 183 5.12 14.54 -9.56
CA THR A 183 5.50 13.28 -10.22
C THR A 183 4.33 12.31 -10.32
N THR A 184 4.21 11.66 -11.47
CA THR A 184 3.20 10.64 -11.77
C THR A 184 3.87 9.32 -12.07
N LEU A 185 3.31 8.23 -11.55
CA LEU A 185 3.64 6.88 -11.96
C LEU A 185 2.62 6.44 -13.02
N ARG A 186 3.01 6.52 -14.29
CA ARG A 186 2.20 6.04 -15.41
C ARG A 186 2.46 4.56 -15.61
N MET A 187 1.41 3.79 -15.83
CA MET A 187 1.50 2.37 -16.10
C MET A 187 0.73 2.01 -17.36
N ASP A 188 1.39 1.37 -18.32
CA ASP A 188 0.74 0.72 -19.45
C ASP A 188 0.52 -0.76 -19.12
N ILE A 189 -0.71 -1.24 -19.32
CA ILE A 189 -1.15 -2.59 -18.98
C ILE A 189 -1.47 -3.35 -20.26
N GLY A 190 -0.63 -4.32 -20.59
CA GLY A 190 -0.87 -5.25 -21.68
C GLY A 190 -1.65 -6.47 -21.20
N TYR A 191 -2.68 -6.87 -21.95
CA TYR A 191 -3.35 -8.14 -21.75
C TYR A 191 -3.14 -9.02 -22.98
N ASP A 192 -2.66 -10.23 -22.77
CA ASP A 192 -2.62 -11.28 -23.80
C ASP A 192 -4.04 -11.78 -24.13
#